data_AF-A0ABD0QIX3-F1
#
_entry.id   AF-A0ABD0QIX3-F1
#
_cell.length_a   1.000
_cell.length_b   1.000
_cell.length_c   1.000
_cell.angle_alpha   90.00
_cell.angle_beta   90.00
_cell.angle_gamma   90.00
#
_symmetry.space_group_name_H-M   'P 1'
#
loop_
_entity.id
_entity.type
_entity.pdbx_description
1 polymer ?
#
loop_
_entity_poly.entity_id
_entity_poly.type
_entity_poly.pdbx_seq_one_letter_code
_entity_poly.pdbx_strand_id
1 'polypeptide(L)' 'MENNGGGWTVIQRRKVGLTSFNRDWKQYKNGFGAIRGDFWLGNENIFRLTRQPTVLRIEME' A
#
# COMPACT_ATOMS: atom_id res chain seq x y z
N MET A 1 -12.99 8.39 4.16
CA MET A 1 -13.25 7.05 4.72
C MET A 1 -14.49 6.43 4.06
N GLU A 2 -14.74 6.70 2.77
CA GLU A 2 -16.07 6.53 2.16
C GLU A 2 -16.08 5.60 0.93
N ASN A 3 -15.29 4.53 0.95
CA ASN A 3 -15.47 3.41 0.01
C ASN A 3 -16.07 2.22 0.78
N ASN A 4 -17.29 1.79 0.42
CA ASN A 4 -17.95 0.55 0.81
C ASN A 4 -17.78 0.13 2.28
N GLY A 5 -18.28 0.94 3.22
CA GLY A 5 -18.28 0.59 4.64
C GLY A 5 -17.02 0.98 5.43
N GLY A 6 -16.01 1.59 4.79
CA GLY A 6 -14.82 2.09 5.48
C GLY A 6 -13.90 0.96 5.98
N GLY A 7 -12.95 1.29 6.87
CA GLY A 7 -12.07 0.29 7.51
C GLY A 7 -10.91 -0.26 6.66
N TRP A 8 -10.83 0.11 5.37
CA TRP A 8 -9.75 -0.34 4.49
C TRP A 8 -8.42 0.34 4.79
N THR A 9 -7.38 -0.46 4.99
CA THR A 9 -5.99 0.02 4.98
C THR A 9 -5.46 0.00 3.56
N VAL A 10 -5.11 1.17 3.02
CA VAL A 10 -4.49 1.27 1.69
C VAL A 10 -3.02 0.92 1.82
N ILE A 11 -2.61 -0.21 1.23
CA ILE A 11 -1.22 -0.69 1.29
C ILE A 11 -0.37 -0.21 0.09
N GLN A 12 -1.02 0.18 -1.00
CA GLN A 12 -0.39 0.67 -2.22
C GLN A 12 -1.32 1.66 -2.92
N ARG A 13 -0.73 2.68 -3.56
CA ARG A 13 -1.47 3.57 -4.47
C ARG A 13 -0.60 4.00 -5.65
N ARG A 14 -1.19 4.01 -6.85
CA ARG A 14 -0.67 4.67 -8.06
C ARG A 14 -1.70 5.70 -8.53
N LYS A 15 -1.36 6.98 -8.51
CA LYS A 15 -2.24 8.08 -8.91
C LYS A 15 -1.50 9.17 -9.68
N VAL A 16 -0.32 9.59 -9.22
CA VAL A 16 0.37 10.80 -9.74
C VAL A 16 1.55 10.45 -10.65
N GLY A 17 2.13 9.26 -10.51
CA GLY A 17 3.26 8.78 -11.34
C GLY A 17 4.63 9.33 -10.94
N LEU A 18 4.72 10.14 -9.89
CA LEU A 18 5.96 10.81 -9.47
C LEU A 18 6.90 9.93 -8.64
N THR A 19 6.41 8.80 -8.12
CA THR A 19 7.23 7.88 -7.32
C THR A 19 7.68 6.70 -8.17
N SER A 20 8.99 6.50 -8.31
CA SER A 20 9.52 5.27 -8.92
C SER A 20 9.20 4.06 -8.04
N PHE A 21 8.71 2.99 -8.68
CA PHE A 21 8.52 1.66 -8.08
C PHE A 21 9.65 0.69 -8.47
N ASN A 22 10.62 1.12 -9.28
CA ASN A 22 11.86 0.37 -9.46
C ASN A 22 12.76 0.61 -8.24
N ARG A 23 12.64 -0.27 -7.24
CA ARG A 23 13.19 -0.13 -5.89
C ARG A 23 13.80 -1.45 -5.43
N ASP A 24 14.77 -1.37 -4.53
CA ASP A 24 15.42 -2.54 -3.98
C ASP A 24 14.57 -3.25 -2.90
N TRP A 25 15.03 -4.43 -2.48
CA TRP A 25 14.36 -5.23 -1.45
C TRP A 25 14.18 -4.47 -0.12
N LYS A 26 15.18 -3.70 0.31
CA LYS A 26 15.15 -2.99 1.59
C LYS A 26 14.05 -1.91 1.56
N GLN A 27 13.90 -1.24 0.43
CA GLN A 27 12.84 -0.26 0.20
C GLN A 27 11.47 -0.93 0.18
N TYR A 28 11.31 -2.08 -0.50
CA TYR A 28 10.05 -2.83 -0.46
C TYR A 28 9.73 -3.38 0.93
N LYS A 29 10.73 -3.78 1.72
CA LYS A 29 10.55 -4.22 3.10
C LYS A 29 10.03 -3.09 3.99
N ASN A 30 10.65 -1.91 3.92
CA ASN A 30 10.37 -0.78 4.81
C ASN A 30 9.22 0.11 4.32
N GLY A 31 8.91 0.10 3.03
CA GLY A 31 7.98 1.04 2.39
C GLY A 31 8.69 2.26 1.78
N PHE A 32 7.99 2.92 0.85
CA PHE A 32 8.48 4.13 0.17
C PHE A 32 7.32 4.95 -0.41
N GLY A 33 7.63 6.20 -0.81
CA GLY A 33 6.66 7.12 -1.40
C GLY A 33 5.96 8.00 -0.36
N ALA A 34 4.81 8.56 -0.73
CA ALA A 34 4.06 9.50 0.10
C ALA A 34 2.58 9.13 0.18
N ILE A 35 2.01 9.10 1.39
CA ILE A 35 0.60 8.73 1.65
C ILE A 35 -0.41 9.59 0.86
N ARG A 36 -0.06 10.86 0.59
CA ARG A 36 -0.90 11.79 -0.21
C ARG A 36 -0.77 11.58 -1.72
N GLY A 37 0.17 10.76 -2.18
CA GLY A 37 0.42 10.47 -3.59
C GLY A 37 0.60 8.97 -3.83
N ASP A 38 1.71 8.62 -4.48
CA ASP A 38 2.07 7.24 -4.78
C ASP A 38 2.92 6.65 -3.65
N PHE A 39 2.58 5.46 -3.18
CA PHE A 39 3.33 4.81 -2.11
C PHE A 39 3.20 3.29 -2.09
N TRP A 40 4.13 2.66 -1.38
CA TRP A 40 4.09 1.28 -0.91
C TRP A 40 4.26 1.27 0.61
N LEU A 41 3.34 0.63 1.34
CA LEU A 41 3.34 0.63 2.80
C LEU A 41 4.54 -0.10 3.42
N GLY A 42 5.10 -1.09 2.71
CA GLY A 42 6.21 -1.92 3.18
C GLY A 42 5.78 -3.33 3.55
N ASN A 43 6.56 -4.32 3.12
CA ASN A 43 6.23 -5.74 3.30
C ASN A 43 6.20 -6.14 4.78
N GLU A 44 7.08 -5.58 5.60
CA GLU A 44 7.12 -5.84 7.05
C GLU A 44 5.82 -5.37 7.73
N ASN A 45 5.30 -4.22 7.30
CA ASN A 45 4.05 -3.67 7.80
C ASN A 45 2.85 -4.50 7.34
N ILE A 46 2.82 -4.86 6.05
CA ILE A 46 1.77 -5.72 5.49
C ILE A 46 1.75 -7.07 6.21
N PHE A 47 2.90 -7.72 6.39
CA PHE A 47 3.04 -8.98 7.12
C PHE A 47 2.44 -8.91 8.53
N ARG A 48 2.71 -7.82 9.27
CA ARG A 48 2.16 -7.63 10.62
C ARG A 48 0.65 -7.42 10.62
N LEU A 49 0.11 -6.72 9.61
CA LEU A 49 -1.32 -6.45 9.47
C LEU A 49 -2.11 -7.71 9.06
N THR A 50 -1.53 -8.57 8.23
CA THR A 50 -2.19 -9.77 7.70
C THR A 50 -1.95 -11.02 8.55
N ARG A 51 -1.64 -10.87 9.84
CA ARG A 51 -1.49 -12.01 10.77
C ARG A 51 -2.82 -12.68 11.13
N GLN A 52 -3.93 -11.99 10.90
CA GLN A 52 -5.29 -12.51 11.00
C GLN A 52 -5.88 -12.67 9.59
N PRO A 53 -6.97 -13.43 9.42
CA PRO A 53 -7.65 -13.52 8.13
C PRO A 53 -8.03 -12.13 7.62
N THR A 54 -7.51 -11.77 6.44
CA THR A 54 -7.76 -10.49 5.77
C THR A 54 -8.10 -10.72 4.32
N VAL A 55 -8.90 -9.82 3.75
CA VAL A 55 -9.22 -9.81 2.32
C VAL A 55 -8.44 -8.72 1.61
N LEU A 56 -7.99 -9.00 0.39
CA LEU A 56 -7.34 -8.03 -0.48
C LEU A 56 -8.35 -7.54 -1.53
N ARG A 57 -8.46 -6.23 -1.68
CA ARG A 57 -9.21 -5.58 -2.75
C ARG A 57 -8.22 -4.84 -3.66
N ILE A 58 -8.35 -5.04 -4.96
CA ILE A 58 -7.58 -4.33 -5.99
C ILE A 58 -8.57 -3.49 -6.79
N GLU A 59 -8.32 -2.20 -6.85
CA GLU A 59 -9.06 -1.26 -7.69
C GLU A 59 -8.16 -0.86 -8.86
N MET A 60 -8.70 -0.91 -10.07
CA MET A 60 -8.06 -0.44 -11.29
C MET A 60 -8.98 0.59 -11.93
N GLU A 61 -8.38 1.62 -12.51
CA GLU A 61 -9.05 2.61 -13.38
C GLU A 61 -8.68 2.30 -14.84
#